data_AF-A0A2N3JSL1-F1
#
_entry.id   AF-A0A2N3JSL1-F1
#
_cell.length_a   1.000
_cell.length_b   1.000
_cell.length_c   1.000
_cell.angle_alpha   90.00
_cell.angle_beta   90.00
_cell.angle_gamma   90.00
#
_symmetry.space_group_name_H-M   'P 1'
#
loop_
_entity.id
_entity.type
_entity.pdbx_description
1 polymer ?
#
loop_
_entity_poly.entity_id
_entity_poly.type
_entity_poly.pdbx_seq_one_letter_code
_entity_poly.pdbx_strand_id
1 'polypeptide(L)'
;FGKHIEIHLLFTNPCRYYWGDIKDPAYLAKLLTRQRRHSFEDRELPLFRDSENAGQLFNSDGEQDVGNPLLASWGLLGRDYIYLLSDLESSQELDAFVDVTPDNLLHNIQSDILELENRAVAGVNIEEFSRSDNKRPLDPLDSSITFHVCHSPQREVEVLHDRLLAMLEEDPTLTPRDIIVMVADIDSYSPFIQAVFGSAPADRYLPYAISDRRARQSHPVLEAFISLLSLPGI
;
A
#
# COMPACT_ATOMS: atom_id res chain seq x y z
N PHE A 1 -12.18 -24.40 16.16
CA PHE A 1 -13.36 -24.05 15.34
C PHE A 1 -13.17 -24.41 13.86
N GLY A 2 -12.05 -24.09 13.21
CA GLY A 2 -11.78 -24.46 11.80
C GLY A 2 -11.72 -25.97 11.45
N LYS A 3 -11.82 -26.87 12.44
CA LYS A 3 -11.99 -28.32 12.22
C LYS A 3 -13.46 -28.75 12.05
N HIS A 4 -14.41 -27.86 12.34
CA HIS A 4 -15.85 -28.15 12.35
C HIS A 4 -16.68 -27.17 11.51
N ILE A 5 -16.06 -26.07 11.05
CA ILE A 5 -16.70 -25.00 10.28
C ILE A 5 -15.68 -24.55 9.22
N GLU A 6 -16.15 -24.29 8.01
CA GLU A 6 -15.33 -23.70 6.95
C GLU A 6 -15.04 -22.23 7.28
N ILE A 7 -13.76 -21.90 7.36
CA ILE A 7 -13.29 -20.53 7.63
C ILE A 7 -12.47 -20.10 6.42
N HIS A 8 -12.97 -19.11 5.68
CA HIS A 8 -12.25 -18.47 4.59
C HIS A 8 -11.63 -17.17 5.10
N LEU A 9 -10.31 -17.15 5.25
CA LEU A 9 -9.55 -15.96 5.61
C LEU A 9 -8.92 -15.40 4.34
N LEU A 10 -9.45 -14.28 3.85
CA LEU A 10 -8.90 -13.57 2.69
C LEU A 10 -7.94 -12.50 3.19
N PHE A 11 -6.65 -12.71 2.94
CA PHE A 11 -5.59 -11.79 3.33
C PHE A 11 -4.91 -11.21 2.08
N THR A 12 -4.93 -9.89 1.96
CA THR A 12 -4.25 -9.15 0.89
C THR A 12 -2.79 -8.93 1.26
N ASN A 13 -1.94 -9.89 0.89
CA ASN A 13 -0.50 -9.81 1.13
C ASN A 13 0.17 -8.97 0.00
N PRO A 14 1.03 -7.99 0.31
CA PRO A 14 1.73 -7.21 -0.71
C PRO A 14 2.86 -7.96 -1.42
N CYS A 15 3.38 -9.05 -0.83
CA CYS A 15 4.53 -9.79 -1.35
C CYS A 15 4.21 -11.27 -1.45
N ARG A 16 4.64 -11.91 -2.55
CA ARG A 16 4.39 -13.32 -2.76
C ARG A 16 5.29 -14.21 -1.92
N TYR A 17 6.48 -13.78 -1.54
CA TYR A 17 7.37 -14.58 -0.70
C TYR A 17 7.12 -14.36 0.79
N TYR A 18 7.72 -15.20 1.63
CA TYR A 18 7.75 -14.98 3.07
C TYR A 18 8.71 -13.83 3.40
N TRP A 19 8.18 -12.81 4.08
CA TRP A 19 8.90 -11.61 4.51
C TRP A 19 8.73 -11.36 6.03
N GLY A 20 8.37 -12.41 6.78
CA GLY A 20 8.19 -12.43 8.23
C GLY A 20 9.47 -12.74 9.01
N ASP A 21 9.50 -12.45 10.31
CA ASP A 21 10.59 -12.92 11.19
C ASP A 21 10.43 -14.42 11.52
N ILE A 22 11.43 -15.03 12.16
CA ILE A 22 11.37 -16.44 12.61
C ILE A 22 11.67 -16.56 14.10
N LYS A 23 11.10 -17.58 14.76
CA LYS A 23 11.37 -17.88 16.19
C LYS A 23 12.75 -18.47 16.40
N ASP A 24 13.05 -19.51 15.62
CA ASP A 24 14.22 -20.35 15.79
C ASP A 24 14.57 -21.09 14.47
N PRO A 25 15.76 -21.68 14.36
CA PRO A 25 16.17 -22.41 13.15
C PRO A 25 15.30 -23.63 12.82
N ALA A 26 14.65 -24.25 13.79
CA ALA A 26 13.75 -25.38 13.54
C ALA A 26 12.43 -24.91 12.91
N TYR A 27 11.95 -23.73 13.30
CA TYR A 27 10.82 -23.06 12.68
C TYR A 27 11.12 -22.71 11.22
N LEU A 28 12.32 -22.22 10.91
CA LEU A 28 12.75 -22.00 9.53
C LEU A 28 12.72 -23.30 8.72
N ALA A 29 13.19 -24.43 9.25
CA ALA A 29 13.11 -25.72 8.57
C ALA A 29 11.65 -26.13 8.28
N LYS A 30 10.72 -25.85 9.20
CA LYS A 30 9.28 -26.05 8.98
C LYS A 30 8.78 -25.18 7.82
N LEU A 31 9.15 -23.90 7.78
CA LEU A 31 8.77 -22.98 6.69
C LEU A 31 9.36 -23.40 5.34
N LEU A 32 10.60 -23.89 5.29
CA LEU A 32 11.23 -24.33 4.04
C LEU A 32 10.55 -25.54 3.40
N THR A 33 9.92 -26.39 4.22
CA THR A 33 9.14 -27.53 3.73
C THR A 33 7.71 -27.16 3.35
N ARG A 34 7.24 -25.96 3.73
CA ARG A 34 5.90 -25.51 3.36
C ARG A 34 5.86 -25.08 1.91
N GLN A 35 4.80 -25.52 1.25
CA GLN A 35 4.48 -25.10 -0.10
C GLN A 35 3.03 -24.61 -0.12
N ARG A 36 2.79 -23.60 -0.94
CA ARG A 36 1.44 -23.10 -1.19
C ARG A 36 0.95 -23.66 -2.51
N ARG A 37 -0.30 -24.08 -2.54
CA ARG A 37 -0.94 -24.48 -3.79
C ARG A 37 -1.41 -23.24 -4.52
N HIS A 38 -1.09 -23.14 -5.80
CA HIS A 38 -1.61 -22.07 -6.64
C HIS A 38 -3.12 -22.22 -6.84
N SER A 39 -3.87 -21.12 -6.78
CA SER A 39 -5.33 -21.11 -6.82
C SER A 39 -5.90 -21.61 -8.15
N PHE A 40 -5.18 -21.36 -9.26
CA PHE A 40 -5.64 -21.65 -10.62
C PHE A 40 -4.87 -22.76 -11.34
N GLU A 41 -3.72 -23.18 -10.81
CA GLU A 41 -2.84 -24.15 -11.44
C GLU A 41 -2.48 -25.25 -10.45
N ASP A 42 -2.36 -26.49 -10.91
CA ASP A 42 -1.84 -27.60 -10.09
C ASP A 42 -0.30 -27.52 -9.99
N ARG A 43 0.17 -26.45 -9.35
CA ARG A 43 1.57 -26.24 -8.98
C ARG A 43 1.71 -25.86 -7.51
N GLU A 44 2.79 -26.32 -6.92
CA GLU A 44 3.21 -25.96 -5.57
C GLU A 44 4.35 -24.94 -5.67
N LEU A 45 4.21 -23.85 -4.92
CA LEU A 45 5.18 -22.74 -4.92
C LEU A 45 5.88 -22.68 -3.56
N PRO A 46 7.21 -22.47 -3.53
CA PRO A 46 7.94 -22.29 -2.29
C PRO A 46 7.52 -21.00 -1.58
N LEU A 47 7.72 -20.96 -0.27
CA LEU A 47 7.52 -19.73 0.51
C LEU A 47 8.65 -18.71 0.29
N PHE A 48 9.87 -19.17 0.08
CA PHE A 48 11.03 -18.31 -0.12
C PHE A 48 11.43 -18.26 -1.58
N ARG A 49 11.87 -17.08 -2.02
CA ARG A 49 12.37 -16.87 -3.37
C ARG A 49 13.59 -17.71 -3.68
N ASP A 50 14.56 -17.69 -2.78
CA ASP A 50 15.74 -18.56 -2.79
C ASP A 50 15.67 -19.43 -1.54
N SER A 51 15.18 -20.66 -1.72
CA SER A 51 15.03 -21.62 -0.62
C SER A 51 16.38 -22.20 -0.16
N GLU A 52 17.40 -22.21 -1.01
CA GLU A 52 18.72 -22.76 -0.67
C GLU A 52 19.48 -21.81 0.28
N ASN A 53 19.37 -20.50 0.03
CA ASN A 53 20.04 -19.48 0.84
C ASN A 53 19.14 -18.81 1.89
N ALA A 54 17.91 -19.29 2.09
CA ALA A 54 16.95 -18.69 3.01
C ALA A 54 17.49 -18.52 4.44
N GLY A 55 18.35 -19.41 4.92
CA GLY A 55 18.97 -19.29 6.25
C GLY A 55 19.90 -18.09 6.42
N GLN A 56 20.42 -17.53 5.33
CA GLN A 56 21.25 -16.32 5.35
C GLN A 56 20.41 -15.04 5.38
N LEU A 57 19.11 -15.14 5.13
CA LEU A 57 18.18 -14.02 5.18
C LEU A 57 17.87 -13.58 6.61
N PHE A 58 18.29 -14.33 7.64
CA PHE A 58 17.93 -14.04 9.03
C PHE A 58 19.15 -13.76 9.88
N ASN A 59 19.05 -12.77 10.77
CA ASN A 59 20.07 -12.50 11.78
C ASN A 59 19.97 -13.48 12.97
N SER A 60 20.84 -13.34 13.97
CA SER A 60 20.85 -14.19 15.16
C SER A 60 19.58 -14.12 16.00
N ASP A 61 18.86 -13.00 15.91
CA ASP A 61 17.61 -12.75 16.63
C ASP A 61 16.38 -13.21 15.84
N GLY A 62 16.58 -13.79 14.64
CA GLY A 62 15.52 -14.30 13.78
C GLY A 62 14.83 -13.23 12.93
N GLU A 63 15.36 -12.00 12.89
CA GLU A 63 14.83 -10.93 12.05
C GLU A 63 15.28 -11.12 10.61
N GLN A 64 14.35 -10.98 9.67
CA GLN A 64 14.66 -11.12 8.25
C GLN A 64 15.28 -9.86 7.66
N ASP A 65 16.31 -10.01 6.83
CA ASP A 65 16.75 -9.01 5.86
C ASP A 65 15.70 -8.93 4.74
N VAL A 66 14.69 -8.08 4.97
CA VAL A 66 13.59 -7.85 4.05
C VAL A 66 14.15 -7.12 2.83
N GLY A 67 14.37 -7.86 1.74
CA GLY A 67 15.05 -7.36 0.55
C GLY A 67 14.53 -6.02 0.05
N ASN A 68 13.21 -5.85 -0.09
CA ASN A 68 12.64 -4.56 -0.50
C ASN A 68 12.60 -3.53 0.65
N PRO A 69 13.24 -2.35 0.52
CA PRO A 69 13.37 -1.39 1.61
C PRO A 69 12.07 -0.68 2.01
N LEU A 70 11.10 -0.54 1.08
CA LEU A 70 9.80 0.03 1.41
C LEU A 70 9.00 -0.94 2.29
N LEU A 71 8.99 -2.21 1.91
CA LEU A 71 8.33 -3.25 2.70
C LEU A 71 9.01 -3.43 4.07
N ALA A 72 10.34 -3.34 4.12
CA ALA A 72 11.10 -3.40 5.37
C ALA A 72 10.70 -2.31 6.37
N SER A 73 10.43 -1.09 5.89
CA SER A 73 10.15 0.07 6.76
C SER A 73 8.67 0.25 7.10
N TRP A 74 7.76 -0.05 6.17
CA TRP A 74 6.32 0.17 6.35
C TRP A 74 5.54 -1.12 6.69
N GLY A 75 6.15 -2.29 6.49
CA GLY A 75 5.49 -3.58 6.59
C GLY A 75 5.36 -4.17 7.98
N LEU A 76 5.82 -3.50 9.06
CA LEU A 76 5.92 -4.08 10.40
C LEU A 76 4.65 -4.81 10.87
N LEU A 77 3.47 -4.20 10.70
CA LEU A 77 2.19 -4.82 11.09
C LEU A 77 1.86 -6.06 10.23
N GLY A 78 2.15 -6.01 8.92
CA GLY A 78 1.95 -7.15 8.02
C GLY A 78 2.94 -8.29 8.31
N ARG A 79 4.16 -7.95 8.74
CA ARG A 79 5.20 -8.90 9.15
C ARG A 79 4.74 -9.76 10.31
N ASP A 80 4.24 -9.12 11.36
CA ASP A 80 3.68 -9.80 12.54
C ASP A 80 2.50 -10.70 12.15
N TYR A 81 1.62 -10.21 11.26
CA TYR A 81 0.46 -10.97 10.83
C TYR A 81 0.81 -12.22 10.02
N ILE A 82 1.74 -12.10 9.07
CA ILE A 82 2.23 -13.23 8.27
C ILE A 82 2.91 -14.27 9.16
N TYR A 83 3.72 -13.82 10.10
CA TYR A 83 4.35 -14.69 11.07
C TYR A 83 3.29 -15.50 11.86
N LEU A 84 2.25 -14.84 12.38
CA LEU A 84 1.15 -15.51 13.08
C LEU A 84 0.38 -16.50 12.20
N LEU A 85 0.11 -16.14 10.94
CA LEU A 85 -0.55 -17.04 9.98
C LEU A 85 0.32 -18.27 9.68
N SER A 86 1.63 -18.07 9.54
CA SER A 86 2.58 -19.15 9.28
C SER A 86 2.78 -20.09 10.48
N ASP A 87 2.37 -19.71 11.69
CA ASP A 87 2.43 -20.60 12.86
C ASP A 87 1.23 -21.57 12.91
N LEU A 88 0.17 -21.30 12.15
CA LEU A 88 -1.02 -22.15 12.09
C LEU A 88 -0.70 -23.50 11.42
N GLU A 89 -1.03 -24.59 12.10
CA GLU A 89 -0.75 -25.96 11.64
C GLU A 89 -1.88 -26.59 10.83
N SER A 90 -3.11 -26.06 10.97
CA SER A 90 -4.31 -26.54 10.26
C SER A 90 -4.77 -25.56 9.17
N SER A 91 -3.89 -24.68 8.70
CA SER A 91 -4.17 -23.79 7.57
C SER A 91 -3.81 -24.48 6.26
N GLN A 92 -4.70 -24.36 5.28
CA GLN A 92 -4.38 -24.62 3.89
C GLN A 92 -4.19 -23.26 3.22
N GLU A 93 -2.94 -22.89 2.98
CA GLU A 93 -2.60 -21.63 2.33
C GLU A 93 -2.71 -21.80 0.81
N LEU A 94 -3.42 -20.87 0.18
CA LEU A 94 -3.57 -20.79 -1.28
C LEU A 94 -2.83 -19.56 -1.78
N ASP A 95 -2.07 -19.74 -2.84
CA ASP A 95 -1.41 -18.65 -3.56
C ASP A 95 -2.35 -18.13 -4.66
N ALA A 96 -2.73 -16.86 -4.56
CA ALA A 96 -3.59 -16.16 -5.52
C ALA A 96 -2.99 -14.81 -5.95
N PHE A 97 -1.66 -14.70 -6.01
CA PHE A 97 -1.00 -13.48 -6.47
C PHE A 97 -1.18 -13.30 -7.98
N VAL A 98 -1.34 -12.05 -8.41
CA VAL A 98 -1.37 -11.67 -9.83
C VAL A 98 -0.06 -10.97 -10.15
N ASP A 99 0.51 -11.28 -11.31
CA ASP A 99 1.75 -10.63 -11.77
C ASP A 99 1.52 -9.16 -12.13
N VAL A 100 2.53 -8.35 -11.84
CA VAL A 100 2.57 -6.93 -12.21
C VAL A 100 3.67 -6.75 -13.25
N THR A 101 3.28 -6.45 -14.49
CA THR A 101 4.24 -6.21 -15.57
C THR A 101 4.93 -4.86 -15.36
N PRO A 102 6.28 -4.79 -15.24
CA PRO A 102 6.99 -3.55 -14.92
C PRO A 102 7.11 -2.58 -16.12
N ASP A 103 6.01 -1.96 -16.54
CA ASP A 103 5.94 -1.10 -17.73
C ASP A 103 5.97 0.41 -17.43
N ASN A 104 5.64 0.82 -16.20
CA ASN A 104 5.70 2.20 -15.72
C ASN A 104 6.33 2.26 -14.31
N LEU A 105 6.58 3.45 -13.79
CA LEU A 105 7.23 3.67 -12.51
C LEU A 105 6.44 3.05 -11.36
N LEU A 106 5.10 3.20 -11.34
CA LEU A 106 4.25 2.56 -10.33
C LEU A 106 4.37 1.03 -10.37
N HIS A 107 4.23 0.43 -11.56
CA HIS A 107 4.31 -1.02 -11.74
C HIS A 107 5.71 -1.56 -11.44
N ASN A 108 6.77 -0.80 -11.69
CA ASN A 108 8.12 -1.16 -11.27
C ASN A 108 8.24 -1.28 -9.75
N ILE A 109 7.73 -0.28 -9.01
CA ILE A 109 7.76 -0.32 -7.54
C ILE A 109 6.86 -1.43 -6.99
N GLN A 110 5.66 -1.60 -7.55
CA GLN A 110 4.74 -2.67 -7.15
C GLN A 110 5.34 -4.06 -7.42
N SER A 111 5.98 -4.26 -8.57
CA SER A 111 6.68 -5.50 -8.88
C SER A 111 7.84 -5.75 -7.93
N ASP A 112 8.61 -4.72 -7.57
CA ASP A 112 9.72 -4.87 -6.61
C ASP A 112 9.23 -5.28 -5.22
N ILE A 113 8.09 -4.74 -4.76
CA ILE A 113 7.47 -5.15 -3.50
C ILE A 113 6.93 -6.58 -3.61
N LEU A 114 6.23 -6.90 -4.70
CA LEU A 114 5.64 -8.20 -4.96
C LEU A 114 6.68 -9.32 -4.97
N GLU A 115 7.83 -9.08 -5.62
CA GLU A 115 8.93 -10.04 -5.80
C GLU A 115 10.01 -9.97 -4.71
N LEU A 116 9.80 -9.14 -3.68
CA LEU A 116 10.76 -8.89 -2.60
C LEU A 116 12.15 -8.47 -3.10
N GLU A 117 12.18 -7.62 -4.13
CA GLU A 117 13.41 -7.13 -4.77
C GLU A 117 13.85 -5.77 -4.25
N ASN A 118 15.18 -5.62 -4.13
CA ASN A 118 15.82 -4.31 -4.05
C ASN A 118 16.48 -3.97 -5.37
N ARG A 119 16.10 -2.83 -5.93
CA ARG A 119 16.70 -2.27 -7.15
C ARG A 119 17.37 -0.92 -6.89
N ALA A 120 17.53 -0.56 -5.63
CA ALA A 120 18.30 0.61 -5.24
C ALA A 120 19.79 0.38 -5.53
N VAL A 121 20.39 1.35 -6.20
CA VAL A 121 21.82 1.38 -6.52
C VAL A 121 22.48 2.33 -5.55
N ALA A 122 23.19 1.79 -4.55
CA ALA A 122 23.86 2.57 -3.51
C ALA A 122 25.21 3.15 -3.97
N GLY A 123 25.80 2.62 -5.06
CA GLY A 123 27.08 3.09 -5.59
C GLY A 123 28.25 2.79 -4.65
N VAL A 124 28.29 1.57 -4.10
CA VAL A 124 29.26 1.19 -3.05
C VAL A 124 30.68 1.00 -3.57
N ASN A 125 30.85 0.84 -4.88
CA ASN A 125 32.13 0.76 -5.55
C ASN A 125 32.23 1.75 -6.72
N ILE A 126 33.45 2.02 -7.18
CA ILE A 126 33.72 3.02 -8.23
C ILE A 126 33.03 2.66 -9.54
N GLU A 127 32.96 1.37 -9.89
CA GLU A 127 32.33 0.91 -11.14
C GLU A 127 30.84 1.22 -11.15
N GLU A 128 30.13 0.87 -10.07
CA GLU A 128 28.71 1.11 -9.88
C GLU A 128 28.39 2.61 -9.75
N PHE A 129 29.25 3.37 -9.06
CA PHE A 129 29.08 4.81 -8.91
C PHE A 129 29.31 5.58 -10.21
N SER A 130 30.21 5.09 -11.08
CA SER A 130 30.60 5.79 -12.30
C SER A 130 29.56 5.70 -13.42
N ARG A 131 28.55 4.83 -13.29
CA ARG A 131 27.51 4.62 -14.30
C ARG A 131 26.12 4.68 -13.69
N SER A 132 25.11 4.89 -14.55
CA SER A 132 23.69 4.93 -14.13
C SER A 132 22.79 4.11 -15.06
N ASP A 133 23.37 3.41 -16.04
CA ASP A 133 22.69 2.50 -16.97
C ASP A 133 22.29 1.17 -16.31
N ASN A 134 22.81 0.89 -15.10
CA ASN A 134 22.36 -0.20 -14.23
C ASN A 134 21.01 0.08 -13.54
N LYS A 135 20.54 1.33 -13.56
CA LYS A 135 19.21 1.72 -13.07
C LYS A 135 18.18 1.52 -14.17
N ARG A 136 16.91 1.41 -13.78
CA ARG A 136 15.82 1.36 -14.77
C ARG A 136 15.73 2.70 -15.51
N PRO A 137 15.52 2.68 -16.84
CA PRO A 137 15.26 3.89 -17.60
C PRO A 137 13.94 4.50 -17.12
N LEU A 138 13.91 5.83 -16.98
CA LEU A 138 12.68 6.57 -16.70
C LEU A 138 12.16 7.14 -18.02
N ASP A 139 10.89 6.87 -18.32
CA ASP A 139 10.20 7.55 -19.41
C ASP A 139 9.79 8.96 -18.95
N PRO A 140 10.24 10.04 -19.60
CA PRO A 140 9.82 11.40 -19.26
C PRO A 140 8.31 11.66 -19.41
N LEU A 141 7.57 10.80 -20.12
CA LEU A 141 6.13 10.88 -20.27
C LEU A 141 5.36 10.08 -19.21
N ASP A 142 6.05 9.30 -18.37
CA ASP A 142 5.43 8.54 -17.30
C ASP A 142 4.92 9.47 -16.20
N SER A 143 3.60 9.38 -15.93
CA SER A 143 2.92 10.15 -14.89
C SER A 143 2.22 9.27 -13.85
N SER A 144 2.57 7.98 -13.78
CA SER A 144 1.98 7.00 -12.85
C SER A 144 2.27 7.33 -11.37
N ILE A 145 3.42 7.93 -11.08
CA ILE A 145 3.76 8.50 -9.77
C ILE A 145 4.24 9.94 -9.98
N THR A 146 3.55 10.90 -9.36
CA THR A 146 3.90 12.32 -9.46
C THR A 146 3.96 12.96 -8.08
N PHE A 147 4.82 13.96 -7.94
CA PHE A 147 5.01 14.71 -6.70
C PHE A 147 4.62 16.17 -6.93
N HIS A 148 3.80 16.72 -6.05
CA HIS A 148 3.29 18.09 -6.13
C HIS A 148 3.64 18.83 -4.84
N VAL A 149 4.30 19.98 -4.95
CA VAL A 149 4.64 20.84 -3.81
C VAL A 149 3.81 22.11 -3.91
N CYS A 150 2.98 22.36 -2.89
CA CYS A 150 2.04 23.46 -2.85
C CYS A 150 2.28 24.38 -1.65
N HIS A 151 1.82 25.62 -1.75
CA HIS A 151 2.08 26.67 -0.74
C HIS A 151 0.98 26.75 0.34
N SER A 152 -0.17 26.12 0.12
CA SER A 152 -1.30 26.07 1.06
C SER A 152 -2.25 24.92 0.70
N PRO A 153 -3.09 24.45 1.65
CA PRO A 153 -4.13 23.44 1.37
C PRO A 153 -5.09 23.87 0.26
N GLN A 154 -5.46 25.15 0.20
CA GLN A 154 -6.28 25.70 -0.88
C GLN A 154 -5.62 25.47 -2.24
N ARG A 155 -4.34 25.85 -2.38
CA ARG A 155 -3.62 25.69 -3.64
C ARG A 155 -3.39 24.23 -4.00
N GLU A 156 -3.16 23.37 -3.00
CA GLU A 156 -3.01 21.93 -3.19
C GLU A 156 -4.27 21.29 -3.77
N VAL A 157 -5.45 21.64 -3.24
CA VAL A 157 -6.74 21.16 -3.76
C VAL A 157 -7.00 21.69 -5.17
N GLU A 158 -6.66 22.95 -5.47
CA GLU A 158 -6.75 23.50 -6.83
C GLU A 158 -5.88 22.72 -7.83
N VAL A 159 -4.61 22.46 -7.47
CA VAL A 159 -3.68 21.70 -8.31
C VAL A 159 -4.17 20.25 -8.50
N LEU A 160 -4.67 19.63 -7.43
CA LEU A 160 -5.26 18.29 -7.49
C LEU A 160 -6.45 18.27 -8.47
N HIS A 161 -7.38 19.21 -8.34
CA HIS A 161 -8.56 19.30 -9.22
C HIS A 161 -8.15 19.41 -10.70
N ASP A 162 -7.16 20.25 -11.00
CA ASP A 162 -6.64 20.41 -12.35
C ASP A 162 -5.98 19.13 -12.87
N ARG A 163 -5.24 18.40 -12.02
CA ARG A 163 -4.62 17.14 -12.42
C ARG A 163 -5.65 16.04 -12.65
N LEU A 164 -6.69 15.96 -11.83
CA LEU A 164 -7.78 15.00 -12.01
C LEU A 164 -8.53 15.25 -13.33
N LEU A 165 -8.82 16.51 -13.66
CA LEU A 165 -9.39 16.87 -14.96
C LEU A 165 -8.49 16.42 -16.12
N ALA A 166 -7.19 16.68 -16.03
CA ALA A 166 -6.25 16.27 -17.07
C ALA A 166 -6.20 14.74 -17.24
N MET A 167 -6.20 13.98 -16.14
CA MET A 167 -6.21 12.51 -16.18
C MET A 167 -7.50 11.95 -16.78
N LEU A 168 -8.65 12.53 -16.43
CA LEU A 168 -9.96 12.12 -16.98
C LEU A 168 -10.11 12.47 -18.46
N GLU A 169 -9.48 13.54 -18.92
CA GLU A 169 -9.43 13.90 -20.35
C GLU A 169 -8.49 12.97 -21.13
N GLU A 170 -7.38 12.56 -20.52
CA GLU A 170 -6.36 11.70 -21.13
C GLU A 170 -6.84 10.24 -21.30
N ASP A 171 -7.56 9.69 -20.32
CA ASP A 171 -8.09 8.33 -20.34
C ASP A 171 -9.63 8.31 -20.18
N PRO A 172 -10.39 8.11 -21.28
CA PRO A 172 -11.85 8.05 -21.23
C PRO A 172 -12.42 6.86 -20.45
N THR A 173 -11.61 5.86 -20.12
CA THR A 173 -12.04 4.70 -19.32
C THR A 173 -12.03 5.00 -17.83
N LEU A 174 -11.29 6.01 -17.40
CA LEU A 174 -11.22 6.44 -16.02
C LEU A 174 -12.51 7.14 -15.61
N THR A 175 -13.16 6.66 -14.56
CA THR A 175 -14.33 7.32 -13.99
C THR A 175 -13.99 7.97 -12.65
N PRO A 176 -14.73 9.00 -12.20
CA PRO A 176 -14.51 9.59 -10.88
C PRO A 176 -14.62 8.60 -9.70
N ARG A 177 -15.25 7.43 -9.91
CA ARG A 177 -15.36 6.38 -8.88
C ARG A 177 -14.09 5.56 -8.70
N ASP A 178 -13.20 5.59 -9.67
CA ASP A 178 -11.91 4.89 -9.65
C ASP A 178 -10.84 5.71 -8.90
N ILE A 179 -11.19 6.92 -8.44
CA ILE A 179 -10.28 7.89 -7.85
C ILE A 179 -10.55 8.00 -6.35
N ILE A 180 -9.50 7.86 -5.55
CA ILE A 180 -9.52 8.10 -4.10
C ILE A 180 -8.53 9.20 -3.74
N VAL A 181 -8.99 10.14 -2.90
CA VAL A 181 -8.16 11.21 -2.33
C VAL A 181 -8.14 11.02 -0.83
N MET A 182 -6.96 10.89 -0.25
CA MET A 182 -6.76 10.70 1.19
C MET A 182 -5.94 11.83 1.77
N VAL A 183 -6.32 12.29 2.96
CA VAL A 183 -5.63 13.34 3.72
C VAL A 183 -5.54 12.93 5.19
N ALA A 184 -4.56 13.46 5.92
CA ALA A 184 -4.38 13.12 7.34
C ALA A 184 -5.53 13.61 8.25
N ASP A 185 -6.10 14.78 7.93
CA ASP A 185 -7.25 15.35 8.65
C ASP A 185 -8.26 15.91 7.65
N ILE A 186 -9.30 15.13 7.38
CA ILE A 186 -10.34 15.50 6.40
C ILE A 186 -11.19 16.69 6.84
N ASP A 187 -11.34 16.89 8.15
CA ASP A 187 -12.11 18.01 8.68
C ASP A 187 -11.42 19.34 8.34
N SER A 188 -10.08 19.37 8.42
CA SER A 188 -9.27 20.54 8.06
C SER A 188 -9.29 20.88 6.55
N TYR A 189 -9.39 19.86 5.68
CA TYR A 189 -9.39 20.02 4.23
C TYR A 189 -10.78 20.29 3.63
N SER A 190 -11.82 19.84 4.33
CA SER A 190 -13.22 19.92 3.89
C SER A 190 -13.63 21.28 3.30
N PRO A 191 -13.35 22.44 3.95
CA PRO A 191 -13.72 23.74 3.40
C PRO A 191 -13.06 24.05 2.06
N PHE A 192 -11.79 23.66 1.88
CA PHE A 192 -11.03 23.89 0.65
C PHE A 192 -11.53 22.99 -0.48
N ILE A 193 -11.82 21.71 -0.18
CA ILE A 193 -12.42 20.79 -1.16
C ILE A 193 -13.76 21.33 -1.64
N GLN A 194 -14.63 21.79 -0.71
CA GLN A 194 -15.92 22.37 -1.06
C GLN A 194 -15.78 23.66 -1.87
N ALA A 195 -14.81 24.52 -1.53
CA ALA A 195 -14.57 25.74 -2.27
C ALA A 195 -14.14 25.46 -3.71
N VAL A 196 -13.22 24.53 -3.94
CA VAL A 196 -12.69 24.24 -5.28
C VAL A 196 -13.67 23.41 -6.11
N PHE A 197 -14.14 22.27 -5.58
CA PHE A 197 -15.00 21.34 -6.33
C PHE A 197 -16.47 21.80 -6.36
N GLY A 198 -16.94 22.47 -5.31
CA GLY A 198 -18.34 22.91 -5.20
C GLY A 198 -18.66 24.19 -5.97
N SER A 199 -17.67 25.02 -6.28
CA SER A 199 -17.84 26.25 -7.07
C SER A 199 -17.39 26.12 -8.52
N ALA A 200 -16.99 24.91 -8.94
CA ALA A 200 -16.53 24.66 -10.30
C ALA A 200 -17.66 24.88 -11.32
N PRO A 201 -17.39 25.57 -12.44
CA PRO A 201 -18.35 25.73 -13.53
C PRO A 201 -18.65 24.39 -14.21
N ALA A 202 -19.75 24.32 -14.97
CA ALA A 202 -20.26 23.06 -15.52
C ALA A 202 -19.26 22.29 -16.40
N ASP A 203 -18.38 22.99 -17.11
CA ASP A 203 -17.32 22.44 -17.97
C ASP A 203 -16.13 21.86 -17.19
N ARG A 204 -16.01 22.17 -15.90
CA ARG A 204 -14.93 21.70 -15.01
C ARG A 204 -15.44 20.96 -13.79
N TYR A 205 -16.73 20.66 -13.75
CA TYR A 205 -17.36 20.04 -12.58
C TYR A 205 -17.01 18.56 -12.48
N LEU A 206 -16.43 18.16 -11.35
CA LEU A 206 -16.20 16.77 -10.99
C LEU A 206 -17.07 16.38 -9.78
N PRO A 207 -17.91 15.32 -9.89
CA PRO A 207 -18.64 14.79 -8.75
C PRO A 207 -17.69 14.32 -7.66
N TYR A 208 -17.96 14.69 -6.41
CA TYR A 208 -17.15 14.30 -5.25
C TYR A 208 -18.03 13.99 -4.04
N ALA A 209 -17.50 13.18 -3.13
CA ALA A 209 -18.10 12.92 -1.82
C ALA A 209 -16.98 12.95 -0.77
N ILE A 210 -17.26 13.53 0.39
CA ILE A 210 -16.31 13.60 1.50
C ILE A 210 -16.78 12.66 2.60
N SER A 211 -15.98 11.64 2.87
CA SER A 211 -16.20 10.64 3.92
C SER A 211 -15.38 10.96 5.19
N ASP A 212 -15.63 10.21 6.26
CA ASP A 212 -14.85 10.23 7.52
C ASP A 212 -14.85 11.55 8.31
N ARG A 213 -15.81 12.45 8.04
CA ARG A 213 -16.01 13.66 8.85
C ARG A 213 -16.54 13.33 10.23
N ARG A 214 -16.06 14.06 11.24
CA ARG A 214 -16.60 13.92 12.61
C ARG A 214 -18.04 14.44 12.66
N ALA A 215 -18.92 13.65 13.28
CA ALA A 215 -20.34 14.01 13.46
C ALA A 215 -20.53 15.36 14.16
N ARG A 216 -19.64 15.70 15.10
CA ARG A 216 -19.69 16.94 15.89
C ARG A 216 -19.44 18.20 15.03
N GLN A 217 -18.59 18.11 14.00
CA GLN A 217 -18.24 19.26 13.15
C GLN A 217 -19.14 19.39 11.92
N SER A 218 -19.87 18.33 11.57
CA SER A 218 -20.80 18.32 10.42
C SER A 218 -22.22 18.78 10.77
N HIS A 219 -22.59 18.83 12.05
CA HIS A 219 -23.97 19.09 12.48
C HIS A 219 -24.04 20.19 13.57
N PRO A 220 -24.52 21.40 13.23
CA PRO A 220 -24.62 22.52 14.17
C PRO A 220 -25.44 22.23 15.45
N VAL A 221 -26.40 21.30 15.36
CA VAL A 221 -27.26 20.91 16.50
C VAL A 221 -26.49 20.20 17.62
N LEU A 222 -25.42 19.46 17.29
CA LEU A 222 -24.63 18.72 18.27
C LEU A 222 -23.80 19.67 19.14
N GLU A 223 -23.20 20.70 18.56
CA GLU A 223 -22.52 21.75 19.34
C GLU A 223 -23.51 22.53 20.20
N ALA A 224 -24.63 22.97 19.63
CA ALA A 224 -25.65 23.71 20.37
C ALA A 224 -26.15 22.92 21.60
N PHE A 225 -26.37 21.62 21.45
CA PHE A 225 -26.79 20.75 22.55
C PHE A 225 -25.70 20.60 23.64
N ILE A 226 -24.43 20.45 23.27
CA ILE A 226 -23.31 20.40 24.23
C ILE A 226 -23.16 21.73 24.97
N SER A 227 -23.34 22.87 24.28
CA SER A 227 -23.33 24.19 24.92
C SER A 227 -24.45 24.33 25.95
N LEU A 228 -25.65 23.80 25.66
CA LEU A 228 -26.77 23.78 26.62
C LEU A 228 -26.50 22.89 27.83
N LEU A 229 -25.86 21.72 27.64
CA LEU A 229 -25.49 20.83 28.75
C LEU A 229 -24.43 21.41 29.68
N SER A 230 -23.67 22.42 29.22
CA SER A 230 -22.63 23.10 30.01
C SER A 230 -23.17 24.24 30.89
N LEU A 231 -24.47 24.54 30.82
CA LEU A 231 -25.11 25.63 31.58
C LEU A 231 -25.02 25.53 33.11
N PRO A 232 -25.11 24.36 33.79
CA PRO A 232 -25.03 24.29 35.25
C PRO A 232 -23.60 24.37 35.82
N GLY A 233 -22.59 24.65 34.98
CA GLY A 233 -21.20 24.89 35.37
C GLY A 233 -20.80 26.37 35.45
N ILE A 234 -21.77 27.30 35.37
CA ILE A 234 -21.62 28.75 35.58
C ILE A 234 -22.29 29.13 36.91
#